data_AF-A0A0C3EKM6-F1
#
_entry.id   AF-A0A0C3EKM6-F1
#
_cell.length_a   1.000
_cell.length_b   1.000
_cell.length_c   1.000
_cell.angle_alpha   90.00
_cell.angle_beta   90.00
_cell.angle_gamma   90.00
#
_symmetry.space_group_name_H-M   'P 1'
#
loop_
_entity.id
_entity.type
_entity.pdbx_description
1 polymer ?
#
loop_
_entity_poly.entity_id
_entity_poly.type
_entity_poly.pdbx_seq_one_letter_code
_entity_poly.pdbx_strand_id
1 'polypeptide(L)'
;FLYVDDCFGFAPESSLERYAPYSKLLPRPLAVILRLWDFLGIPHEEKKQLFDLVLPVIGFDVNPNLMRVQMSLDSRSLLVHRIQAFAQKGARRTLRDFQRLAGYLNWALNVYPMLRPGLSALYAKTAGKEQQAALLWVNRVVVRELHWFVSHLEESNGVFFLSSESWD
;
A
#
# COMPACT_ATOMS: atom_id res chain seq x y z
N PHE A 1 -15.25 -5.09 6.04
CA PHE A 1 -14.99 -4.24 4.87
C PHE A 1 -14.68 -5.15 3.68
N LEU A 2 -15.13 -4.77 2.48
CA LEU A 2 -14.96 -5.56 1.25
C LEU A 2 -14.37 -4.66 0.16
N TYR A 3 -13.29 -5.11 -0.46
CA TYR A 3 -12.73 -4.50 -1.65
C TYR A 3 -12.57 -5.59 -2.72
N VAL A 4 -13.49 -5.62 -3.69
CA VAL A 4 -13.57 -6.68 -4.70
C VAL A 4 -13.66 -8.06 -4.03
N ASP A 5 -12.59 -8.85 -4.05
CA ASP A 5 -12.48 -10.19 -3.45
C ASP A 5 -11.79 -10.19 -2.06
N ASP A 6 -11.21 -9.06 -1.65
CA ASP A 6 -10.57 -8.93 -0.34
C ASP A 6 -11.60 -8.58 0.75
N CYS A 7 -11.75 -9.46 1.73
CA CYS A 7 -12.59 -9.25 2.90
C CYS A 7 -11.73 -9.13 4.17
N PHE A 8 -11.90 -8.04 4.92
CA PHE A 8 -11.13 -7.76 6.12
C PHE A 8 -12.00 -7.18 7.24
N GLY A 9 -11.59 -7.43 8.48
CA GLY A 9 -12.28 -7.01 9.69
C GLY A 9 -11.37 -7.07 10.91
N PHE A 10 -11.92 -6.71 12.07
CA PHE A 10 -11.23 -6.74 13.35
C PHE A 10 -12.05 -7.50 14.38
N ALA A 11 -11.38 -8.06 15.37
CA ALA A 11 -12.00 -8.70 16.53
C ALA A 11 -11.06 -8.58 17.75
N PRO A 12 -11.58 -8.57 18.98
CA PRO A 12 -10.75 -8.74 20.18
C PRO A 12 -9.97 -10.06 20.13
N GLU A 13 -8.75 -10.07 20.67
CA GLU A 13 -7.91 -11.28 20.72
C GLU A 13 -8.58 -12.45 21.45
N SER A 14 -9.40 -12.16 22.46
CA SER A 14 -10.18 -13.16 23.20
C SER A 14 -11.35 -13.76 22.40
N SER A 15 -11.73 -13.17 21.27
CA SER A 15 -12.90 -13.56 20.48
C SER A 15 -12.55 -14.63 19.44
N LEU A 16 -12.14 -15.80 19.90
CA LEU A 16 -11.80 -16.95 19.06
C LEU A 16 -12.89 -18.02 19.05
N GLU A 17 -13.06 -18.69 17.91
CA GLU A 17 -14.00 -19.79 17.74
C GLU A 17 -13.37 -20.91 16.89
N ARG A 18 -13.70 -22.17 17.18
CA ARG A 18 -13.23 -23.31 16.40
C ARG A 18 -13.96 -23.39 15.08
N TYR A 19 -13.21 -23.32 13.98
CA TYR A 19 -13.70 -23.57 12.63
C TYR A 19 -13.31 -24.99 12.20
N ALA A 20 -14.30 -25.88 12.16
CA ALA A 20 -14.08 -27.32 11.96
C ALA A 20 -13.41 -27.70 10.62
N PRO A 21 -13.77 -27.11 9.47
CA PRO A 21 -13.16 -27.47 8.18
C PRO A 21 -11.64 -27.31 8.14
N TYR A 22 -11.08 -26.35 8.88
CA TYR A 22 -9.63 -26.15 9.01
C TYR A 22 -9.05 -26.66 10.32
N SER A 23 -9.87 -27.19 11.23
CA SER A 23 -9.46 -27.62 12.56
C SER A 23 -8.65 -26.56 13.34
N LYS A 24 -9.01 -25.27 13.18
CA LYS A 24 -8.30 -24.12 13.77
C LYS A 24 -9.21 -23.23 14.62
N LEU A 25 -8.61 -22.54 15.59
CA LEU A 25 -9.24 -21.39 16.24
C LEU A 25 -9.03 -20.16 15.36
N LEU A 26 -10.12 -19.50 14.99
CA LEU A 26 -10.12 -18.30 14.17
C LEU A 26 -10.89 -17.19 14.89
N PRO A 27 -10.64 -15.90 14.59
CA PRO A 27 -11.49 -14.83 15.04
C PRO A 27 -12.96 -15.10 14.70
N ARG A 28 -13.86 -14.89 15.67
CA ARG A 28 -15.29 -15.19 15.53
C ARG A 28 -15.92 -14.60 14.26
N PRO A 29 -15.69 -13.31 13.89
CA PRO A 29 -16.24 -12.78 12.64
C PRO A 29 -15.76 -13.54 11.39
N LEU A 30 -14.50 -13.97 11.37
CA LEU A 30 -13.94 -14.76 10.28
C LEU A 30 -14.61 -16.14 10.22
N ALA A 31 -14.72 -16.85 11.35
CA ALA A 31 -15.39 -18.15 11.40
C ALA A 31 -16.87 -18.08 10.96
N VAL A 32 -17.58 -17.01 11.31
CA VAL A 32 -18.97 -16.77 10.89
C VAL A 32 -19.06 -16.60 9.37
N ILE A 33 -18.18 -15.80 8.77
CA ILE A 33 -18.15 -15.60 7.31
C ILE A 33 -17.82 -16.90 6.59
N LEU A 34 -16.84 -17.67 7.07
CA LEU A 34 -16.47 -18.95 6.47
C LEU A 34 -17.63 -19.94 6.49
N ARG A 35 -18.38 -20.05 7.60
CA ARG A 35 -19.59 -20.87 7.65
C ARG A 35 -20.70 -20.40 6.71
N LEU A 36 -20.82 -19.09 6.51
CA LEU A 36 -21.75 -18.56 5.52
C LEU A 36 -21.31 -18.96 4.10
N TRP A 37 -20.01 -18.91 3.80
CA TRP A 37 -19.47 -19.37 2.53
C TRP A 37 -19.66 -20.88 2.32
N ASP A 38 -19.43 -21.69 3.35
CA ASP A 38 -19.75 -23.13 3.34
C ASP A 38 -21.22 -23.36 2.98
N PHE A 39 -22.13 -22.64 3.65
CA PHE A 39 -23.57 -22.73 3.40
C PHE A 39 -23.97 -22.32 1.97
N LEU A 40 -23.32 -21.30 1.43
CA LEU A 40 -23.55 -20.80 0.06
C LEU A 40 -22.81 -21.62 -1.01
N GLY A 41 -21.93 -22.54 -0.64
CA GLY A 41 -21.07 -23.26 -1.57
C GLY A 41 -19.99 -22.39 -2.23
N ILE A 42 -19.59 -21.29 -1.59
CA ILE A 42 -18.53 -20.40 -2.08
C ILE A 42 -17.17 -21.02 -1.67
N PRO A 43 -16.26 -21.29 -2.64
CA PRO A 43 -14.98 -21.88 -2.31
C PRO A 43 -14.07 -20.89 -1.58
N HIS A 44 -13.33 -21.38 -0.59
CA HIS A 44 -12.33 -20.60 0.13
C HIS A 44 -11.13 -21.48 0.54
N GLU A 45 -9.96 -20.85 0.68
CA GLU A 45 -8.69 -21.53 0.95
C GLU A 45 -8.12 -21.13 2.31
N GLU A 46 -7.66 -22.11 3.09
CA GLU A 46 -7.16 -21.90 4.45
C GLU A 46 -5.97 -20.94 4.50
N LYS A 47 -5.03 -21.11 3.55
CA LYS A 47 -3.83 -20.25 3.45
C LYS A 47 -4.14 -18.76 3.18
N LYS A 48 -5.36 -18.44 2.76
CA LYS A 48 -5.82 -17.05 2.53
C LYS A 48 -6.54 -16.47 3.76
N GLN A 49 -6.88 -17.30 4.75
CA GLN A 49 -7.58 -16.87 5.97
C GLN A 49 -6.58 -16.40 7.02
N LEU A 50 -6.07 -15.18 6.83
CA LEU A 50 -5.06 -14.58 7.68
C LEU A 50 -5.70 -13.83 8.86
N PHE A 51 -5.09 -13.94 10.04
CA PHE A 51 -5.41 -13.08 11.18
C PHE A 51 -4.17 -12.87 12.04
N ASP A 52 -3.92 -11.63 12.44
CA ASP A 52 -2.80 -11.20 13.28
C ASP A 52 -3.06 -9.77 13.79
N LEU A 53 -2.20 -9.26 14.66
CA LEU A 53 -2.20 -7.87 15.14
C LEU A 53 -1.85 -6.86 14.04
N VAL A 54 -1.13 -7.30 12.99
CA VAL A 54 -0.82 -6.50 11.80
C VAL A 54 -1.08 -7.34 10.58
N LEU A 55 -1.92 -6.85 9.66
CA LEU A 55 -2.26 -7.59 8.44
C LEU A 55 -2.00 -6.75 7.19
N PRO A 56 -1.50 -7.38 6.11
CA PRO A 56 -1.48 -6.75 4.80
C PRO A 56 -2.92 -6.63 4.28
N VAL A 57 -3.41 -5.41 4.09
CA VAL A 57 -4.70 -5.09 3.47
C VAL A 57 -4.42 -4.29 2.21
N ILE A 58 -4.91 -4.76 1.06
CA ILE A 58 -4.71 -4.16 -0.27
C ILE A 58 -3.24 -3.81 -0.59
N GLY A 59 -2.26 -4.46 0.04
CA GLY A 59 -0.83 -4.18 -0.13
C GLY A 59 -0.21 -3.17 0.84
N PHE A 60 -0.91 -2.78 1.91
CA PHE A 60 -0.38 -1.99 3.02
C PHE A 60 -0.51 -2.75 4.34
N ASP A 61 0.45 -2.54 5.25
CA ASP A 61 0.39 -3.08 6.60
C ASP A 61 -0.56 -2.22 7.44
N VAL A 62 -1.64 -2.84 7.92
CA VAL A 62 -2.63 -2.21 8.80
C VAL A 62 -2.42 -2.72 10.21
N ASN A 63 -2.14 -1.80 11.13
CA ASN A 63 -2.06 -2.06 12.56
C ASN A 63 -3.21 -1.33 13.27
N PRO A 64 -4.31 -2.02 13.64
CA PRO A 64 -5.45 -1.41 14.33
C PRO A 64 -5.11 -0.94 15.75
N ASN A 65 -4.15 -1.56 16.44
CA ASN A 65 -3.78 -1.16 17.81
C ASN A 65 -3.04 0.19 17.83
N LEU A 66 -2.22 0.46 16.80
CA LEU A 66 -1.58 1.76 16.60
C LEU A 66 -2.42 2.72 15.74
N MET A 67 -3.60 2.27 15.28
CA MET A 67 -4.44 2.98 14.31
C MET A 67 -3.63 3.48 13.10
N ARG A 68 -2.73 2.64 12.58
CA ARG A 68 -1.71 3.06 11.60
C ARG A 68 -1.73 2.18 10.36
N VAL A 69 -1.63 2.81 9.19
CA VAL A 69 -1.42 2.15 7.90
C VAL A 69 -0.12 2.62 7.28
N GLN A 70 0.71 1.68 6.85
CA GLN A 70 2.01 1.97 6.26
C GLN A 70 2.34 0.99 5.14
N MET A 71 3.33 1.32 4.31
CA MET A 71 3.91 0.32 3.42
C MET A 71 4.73 -0.69 4.23
N SER A 72 4.75 -1.95 3.80
CA SER A 72 5.68 -2.93 4.35
C SER A 72 7.12 -2.49 4.11
N LEU A 73 8.03 -2.93 4.99
CA LEU A 73 9.45 -2.56 4.94
C LEU A 73 10.07 -2.89 3.56
N ASP A 74 9.73 -4.07 3.02
CA ASP A 74 10.19 -4.52 1.71
C ASP A 74 9.65 -3.65 0.58
N SER A 75 8.34 -3.33 0.61
CA SER A 75 7.71 -2.47 -0.40
C SER A 75 8.30 -1.07 -0.38
N ARG A 76 8.56 -0.53 0.81
CA ARG A 76 9.21 0.77 1.00
C ARG A 76 10.65 0.75 0.47
N SER A 77 11.42 -0.27 0.82
CA SER A 77 12.81 -0.43 0.37
C SER A 77 12.91 -0.57 -1.16
N LEU A 78 12.00 -1.35 -1.75
CA LEU A 78 11.90 -1.50 -3.20
C LEU A 78 11.56 -0.17 -3.88
N LEU A 79 10.66 0.63 -3.30
CA LEU A 79 10.31 1.95 -3.81
C LEU A 79 11.52 2.90 -3.76
N VAL A 80 12.21 2.96 -2.62
CA VAL A 80 13.43 3.77 -2.47
C VAL A 80 14.48 3.38 -3.52
N HIS A 81 14.75 2.09 -3.67
CA HIS A 81 15.69 1.58 -4.66
C HIS A 81 15.30 1.98 -6.10
N ARG A 82 14.01 1.85 -6.47
CA ARG A 82 13.51 2.25 -7.78
C ARG A 82 13.67 3.75 -8.03
N ILE A 83 13.40 4.59 -7.03
CA ILE A 83 13.55 6.04 -7.14
C ILE A 83 15.03 6.38 -7.35
N GLN A 84 15.93 5.83 -6.54
CA GLN A 84 17.38 6.07 -6.64
C GLN A 84 17.95 5.60 -7.99
N ALA A 85 17.52 4.43 -8.50
CA ALA A 85 17.92 3.94 -9.82
C ALA A 85 17.38 4.82 -10.96
N PHE A 86 16.22 5.45 -10.78
CA PHE A 86 15.64 6.36 -11.78
C PHE A 86 16.29 7.75 -11.74
N ALA A 87 16.60 8.29 -10.56
CA ALA A 87 17.08 9.64 -10.30
C ALA A 87 18.56 9.88 -10.69
N GLN A 88 18.98 9.33 -11.82
CA GLN A 88 20.34 9.48 -12.35
C GLN A 88 20.40 10.73 -13.26
N LYS A 89 21.11 11.76 -12.81
CA LYS A 89 21.24 13.02 -13.57
C LYS A 89 21.88 12.75 -14.93
N GLY A 90 21.25 13.24 -16.00
CA GLY A 90 21.76 13.03 -17.36
C GLY A 90 21.40 11.66 -17.95
N ALA A 91 20.70 10.80 -17.21
CA ALA A 91 20.08 9.62 -17.83
C ALA A 91 18.92 10.04 -18.74
N ARG A 92 18.67 9.21 -19.75
CA ARG A 92 17.46 9.29 -20.58
C ARG A 92 16.57 8.11 -20.23
N ARG A 93 15.29 8.40 -19.98
CA ARG A 93 14.26 7.40 -19.67
C ARG A 93 13.09 7.60 -20.61
N THR A 94 12.38 6.54 -20.94
CA THR A 94 11.20 6.66 -21.81
C THR A 94 10.07 7.38 -21.07
N LEU A 95 9.14 8.01 -21.79
CA LEU A 95 7.91 8.54 -21.19
C LEU A 95 7.19 7.46 -20.37
N ARG A 96 7.16 6.22 -20.88
CA ARG A 96 6.62 5.06 -20.17
C ARG A 96 7.30 4.85 -18.81
N ASP A 97 8.62 4.96 -18.73
CA ASP A 97 9.35 4.80 -17.46
C ASP A 97 8.98 5.89 -16.45
N PHE A 98 8.85 7.15 -16.91
CA PHE A 98 8.37 8.24 -16.07
C PHE A 98 6.96 7.97 -15.54
N GLN A 99 6.04 7.53 -16.39
CA GLN A 99 4.66 7.23 -16.00
C GLN A 99 4.56 6.03 -15.07
N ARG A 100 5.38 4.98 -15.28
CA ARG A 100 5.48 3.84 -14.38
C ARG A 100 5.96 4.25 -12.98
N LEU A 101 6.98 5.10 -12.91
CA LEU A 101 7.44 5.64 -11.64
C LEU A 101 6.35 6.51 -10.98
N ALA A 102 5.67 7.37 -11.75
CA ALA A 102 4.56 8.18 -11.26
C ALA A 102 3.46 7.32 -10.63
N GLY A 103 3.07 6.23 -11.30
CA GLY A 103 2.05 5.31 -10.77
C GLY A 103 2.47 4.65 -9.45
N TYR A 104 3.72 4.20 -9.36
CA TYR A 104 4.27 3.63 -8.11
C TYR A 104 4.31 4.66 -6.97
N LEU A 105 4.76 5.88 -7.25
CA LEU A 105 4.76 6.97 -6.27
C LEU A 105 3.33 7.31 -5.85
N ASN A 106 2.40 7.40 -6.80
CA ASN A 106 0.99 7.69 -6.52
C ASN A 106 0.34 6.61 -5.65
N TRP A 107 0.72 5.35 -5.81
CA TRP A 107 0.30 4.28 -4.90
C TRP A 107 0.77 4.54 -3.46
N ALA A 108 2.04 4.89 -3.28
CA ALA A 108 2.60 5.21 -1.96
C ALA A 108 1.91 6.42 -1.30
N LEU A 109 1.40 7.38 -2.08
CA LEU A 109 0.68 8.55 -1.56
C LEU A 109 -0.62 8.21 -0.82
N ASN A 110 -1.17 7.00 -0.95
CA ASN A 110 -2.32 6.56 -0.13
C ASN A 110 -1.97 6.52 1.36
N VAL A 111 -0.72 6.23 1.70
CA VAL A 111 -0.22 6.17 3.08
C VAL A 111 0.83 7.25 3.37
N TYR A 112 1.19 8.07 2.38
CA TYR A 112 2.12 9.19 2.54
C TYR A 112 1.62 10.44 1.79
N PRO A 113 0.41 10.95 2.08
CA PRO A 113 -0.22 12.01 1.29
C PRO A 113 0.59 13.31 1.26
N MET A 114 1.38 13.58 2.30
CA MET A 114 2.22 14.78 2.40
C MET A 114 3.42 14.78 1.43
N LEU A 115 3.73 13.64 0.80
CA LEU A 115 4.80 13.55 -0.20
C LEU A 115 4.37 13.96 -1.61
N ARG A 116 3.08 14.31 -1.81
CA ARG A 116 2.52 14.80 -3.09
C ARG A 116 3.39 15.86 -3.80
N PRO A 117 3.96 16.87 -3.10
CA PRO A 117 4.79 17.88 -3.75
C PRO A 117 6.00 17.31 -4.50
N GLY A 118 6.52 16.15 -4.08
CA GLY A 118 7.66 15.48 -4.71
C GLY A 118 7.39 14.91 -6.11
N LEU A 119 6.15 14.94 -6.59
CA LEU A 119 5.80 14.49 -7.95
C LEU A 119 5.64 15.66 -8.94
N SER A 120 5.73 16.91 -8.49
CA SER A 120 5.41 18.10 -9.31
C SER A 120 6.25 18.19 -10.59
N ALA A 121 7.57 18.13 -10.46
CA ALA A 121 8.48 18.16 -11.61
C ALA A 121 8.34 16.92 -12.49
N LEU A 122 7.96 15.78 -11.91
CA LEU A 122 7.73 14.56 -12.67
C LEU A 122 6.51 14.70 -13.58
N TYR A 123 5.38 15.21 -13.06
CA TYR A 123 4.19 15.48 -13.86
C TYR A 123 4.40 16.62 -14.86
N ALA A 124 5.07 17.71 -14.47
CA ALA A 124 5.41 18.77 -15.40
C ALA A 124 6.30 18.26 -16.55
N LYS A 125 7.21 17.31 -16.26
CA LYS A 125 8.07 16.69 -17.28
C LYS A 125 7.28 15.83 -18.26
N THR A 126 6.22 15.16 -17.83
CA THR A 126 5.43 14.26 -18.68
C THR A 126 4.20 14.91 -19.32
N ALA A 127 3.78 16.08 -18.82
CA ALA A 127 2.62 16.80 -19.32
C ALA A 127 2.65 17.01 -20.85
N GLY A 128 1.50 16.76 -21.49
CA GLY A 128 1.27 16.92 -22.92
C GLY A 128 2.05 15.96 -23.83
N LYS A 129 2.69 14.92 -23.28
CA LYS A 129 3.48 13.97 -24.06
C LYS A 129 2.71 12.65 -24.18
N GLU A 130 2.59 12.18 -25.42
CA GLU A 130 1.82 10.97 -25.73
C GLU A 130 2.72 9.82 -26.22
N GLN A 131 3.87 10.15 -26.82
CA GLN A 131 4.75 9.14 -27.40
C GLN A 131 5.51 8.36 -26.32
N GLN A 132 5.05 7.13 -26.06
CA GLN A 132 5.50 6.29 -24.96
C GLN A 132 7.00 5.96 -25.00
N ALA A 133 7.56 5.77 -26.20
CA ALA A 133 8.97 5.48 -26.42
C ALA A 133 9.87 6.73 -26.43
N ALA A 134 9.30 7.94 -26.32
CA ALA A 134 10.09 9.16 -26.35
C ALA A 134 11.06 9.23 -25.16
N LEU A 135 12.34 9.46 -25.47
CA LEU A 135 13.40 9.56 -24.48
C LEU A 135 13.48 10.95 -23.87
N LEU A 136 13.12 11.05 -22.59
CA LEU A 136 13.15 12.28 -21.80
C LEU A 136 14.38 12.30 -20.89
N TRP A 137 15.00 13.47 -20.79
CA TRP A 137 16.10 13.70 -19.86
C TRP A 137 15.62 13.77 -18.41
N VAL A 138 16.29 13.02 -17.54
CA VAL A 138 16.18 13.18 -16.09
C VAL A 138 16.98 14.42 -15.69
N ASN A 139 16.29 15.55 -15.51
CA ASN A 139 16.90 16.83 -15.21
C ASN A 139 17.15 17.01 -13.70
N ARG A 140 17.92 18.06 -13.34
CA ARG A 140 18.28 18.34 -11.94
C ARG A 140 17.06 18.54 -11.02
N VAL A 141 15.97 19.10 -11.54
CA VAL A 141 14.75 19.37 -10.76
C VAL A 141 14.04 18.06 -10.41
N VAL A 142 13.87 17.15 -11.38
CA VAL A 142 13.32 15.81 -11.15
C VAL A 142 14.18 15.04 -10.14
N VAL A 143 15.51 15.05 -10.30
CA VAL A 143 16.42 14.38 -9.34
C VAL A 143 16.25 14.94 -7.93
N ARG A 144 16.21 16.26 -7.78
CA ARG A 144 16.04 16.92 -6.48
C ARG A 144 14.73 16.52 -5.80
N GLU A 145 13.61 16.54 -6.51
CA GLU A 145 12.31 16.21 -5.94
C GLU A 145 12.17 14.73 -5.61
N LEU A 146 12.75 13.85 -6.43
CA LEU A 146 12.80 12.42 -6.14
C LEU A 146 13.65 12.11 -4.90
N HIS A 147 14.79 12.79 -4.72
CA HIS A 147 15.56 12.67 -3.48
C HIS A 147 14.82 13.23 -2.27
N TRP A 148 14.14 14.37 -2.42
CA TRP A 148 13.27 14.91 -1.36
C TRP A 148 12.18 13.91 -0.98
N PHE A 149 11.55 13.26 -1.96
CA PHE A 149 10.56 12.22 -1.71
C PHE A 149 11.14 11.06 -0.89
N VAL A 150 12.32 10.57 -1.27
CA VAL A 150 13.00 9.47 -0.57
C VAL A 150 13.34 9.85 0.87
N SER A 151 13.94 11.02 1.11
CA SER A 151 14.34 11.41 2.47
C SER A 151 13.14 11.47 3.42
N HIS A 152 12.01 12.01 2.95
CA HIS A 152 10.80 12.10 3.77
C HIS A 152 10.05 10.76 3.87
N LEU A 153 10.17 9.89 2.87
CA LEU A 153 9.60 8.54 2.92
C LEU A 153 10.29 7.68 3.99
N GLU A 154 11.60 7.82 4.13
CA GLU A 154 12.40 7.06 5.11
C GLU A 154 12.08 7.48 6.56
N GLU A 155 11.78 8.76 6.78
CA GLU A 155 11.41 9.32 8.09
C GLU A 155 9.92 9.18 8.44
N SER A 156 9.08 8.82 7.47
CA SER A 156 7.62 8.76 7.66
C SER A 156 7.14 7.41 8.22
N ASN A 157 6.13 7.48 9.09
CA ASN A 157 5.48 6.33 9.74
C ASN A 157 4.12 5.95 9.12
N GLY A 158 3.78 6.51 7.96
CA GLY A 158 2.51 6.22 7.28
C GLY A 158 1.39 7.19 7.66
N VAL A 159 0.14 6.73 7.52
CA VAL A 159 -1.05 7.47 7.93
C VAL A 159 -1.61 6.86 9.21
N PHE A 160 -1.98 7.73 10.15
CA PHE A 160 -2.76 7.36 11.32
C PHE A 160 -4.24 7.63 11.03
N PHE A 161 -5.10 6.66 11.32
CA PHE A 161 -6.52 6.92 11.42
C PHE A 161 -6.76 7.78 12.66
N LEU A 162 -7.56 8.85 12.53
CA LEU A 162 -7.97 9.67 13.66
C LEU A 162 -8.54 8.74 14.76
N SER A 163 -8.23 9.03 16.02
CA SER A 163 -8.89 8.37 17.15
C SER A 163 -10.39 8.47 16.93
N SER A 164 -11.08 7.33 16.88
CA SER A 164 -12.50 7.34 17.19
C SER A 164 -12.57 7.66 18.68
N GLU A 165 -12.64 8.94 19.01
CA GLU A 165 -13.11 9.37 20.33
C GLU A 165 -14.49 8.72 20.48
N SER A 166 -14.60 7.72 21.35
CA SER A 166 -15.89 7.24 21.80
C SER A 166 -16.52 8.39 22.58
N TRP A 167 -17.58 8.98 22.02
CA TRP A 167 -18.45 9.84 22.80
C TRP A 167 -19.17 8.93 23.79
N ASP A 168 -18.66 8.88 25.03
CA ASP A 168 -19.36 8.29 26.18
C ASP A 168 -20.63 9.10 26.49
#